data_AF-A0A933EXQ7-F1
#
_entry.id   AF-A0A933EXQ7-F1
#
_cell.length_a   1.000
_cell.length_b   1.000
_cell.length_c   1.000
_cell.angle_alpha   90.00
_cell.angle_beta   90.00
_cell.angle_gamma   90.00
#
_symmetry.space_group_name_H-M   'P 1'
#
loop_
_entity.id
_entity.type
_entity.pdbx_description
1 polymer ?
#
loop_
_entity_poly.entity_id
_entity_poly.type
_entity_poly.pdbx_seq_one_letter_code
_entity_poly.pdbx_strand_id
1 'polypeptide(L)'
;MATKLSSDVDTWLKRETDHVRKALESASRHFDGNDNLTVNTLETVYARESSFGSPAMLGKRGSSGAAGHFQFRPDTAKRYGLNVLKNNDQRFDIDYASSAAARYLKDLHTFFSKDTTLIGTTKTIGIKNLSERKKFVLGAFNAGEGNIAKAQRLAQKAGKDPQLWAHVEEFLESAGASKTTANEARQYVKNVPLYESEFASKSPADKNIKQKEPRKGNARCTEGRWRTIDDRRVFICD
;
A
#
# COMPACT_ATOMS: atom_id res chain seq x y z
N MET A 1 -3.78 16.31 -36.08
CA MET A 1 -3.48 15.28 -35.06
C MET A 1 -4.08 15.76 -33.74
N ALA A 2 -5.04 15.03 -33.16
CA ALA A 2 -5.57 15.39 -31.86
C ALA A 2 -4.49 15.14 -30.79
N THR A 3 -4.10 16.17 -30.06
CA THR A 3 -3.20 16.05 -28.91
C THR A 3 -3.89 15.15 -27.88
N LYS A 4 -3.39 13.92 -27.70
CA LYS A 4 -3.89 13.00 -26.68
C LYS A 4 -3.72 13.69 -25.32
N LEU A 5 -4.83 13.91 -24.61
CA LEU A 5 -4.80 14.48 -23.26
C LEU A 5 -3.91 13.59 -22.37
N SER A 6 -2.97 14.23 -21.65
CA SER A 6 -2.04 13.56 -20.73
C SER A 6 -2.85 12.91 -19.60
N SER A 7 -2.64 11.63 -19.33
CA SER A 7 -3.30 10.96 -18.20
C SER A 7 -2.72 11.38 -16.85
N ASP A 8 -3.36 10.98 -15.75
CA ASP A 8 -2.81 11.14 -14.40
C ASP A 8 -1.49 10.38 -14.22
N VAL A 9 -1.37 9.19 -14.83
CA VAL A 9 -0.13 8.41 -14.85
C VAL A 9 0.96 9.13 -15.64
N ASP A 10 0.64 9.71 -16.80
CA ASP A 10 1.60 10.54 -17.55
C ASP A 10 2.06 11.75 -16.74
N THR A 11 1.16 12.32 -15.93
CA THR A 11 1.48 13.43 -15.02
C THR A 11 2.41 12.99 -13.89
N TRP A 12 2.16 11.82 -13.30
CA TRP A 12 3.05 11.26 -12.28
C TRP A 12 4.43 10.93 -12.84
N LEU A 13 4.51 10.28 -14.01
CA LEU A 13 5.77 9.90 -14.63
C LEU A 13 6.66 11.11 -14.96
N LYS A 14 6.08 12.28 -15.20
CA LYS A 14 6.82 13.55 -15.38
C LYS A 14 7.40 14.10 -14.07
N ARG A 15 6.82 13.74 -12.92
CA ARG A 15 7.20 14.21 -11.57
C ARG A 15 8.05 13.21 -10.80
N GLU A 16 7.94 11.93 -11.15
CA GLU A 16 8.69 10.85 -10.53
C GLU A 16 10.19 11.14 -10.60
N THR A 17 10.89 10.90 -9.48
CA THR A 17 12.35 10.95 -9.43
C THR A 17 12.92 9.54 -9.41
N ASP A 18 14.19 9.40 -9.82
CA ASP A 18 14.91 8.13 -9.72
C ASP A 18 14.94 7.56 -8.31
N HIS A 19 14.96 8.41 -7.28
CA HIS A 19 14.91 7.96 -5.88
C HIS A 19 13.56 7.34 -5.53
N VAL A 20 12.45 7.99 -5.90
CA VAL A 20 11.11 7.44 -5.70
C VAL A 20 10.97 6.09 -6.39
N ARG A 21 11.37 6.00 -7.67
CA ARG A 21 11.32 4.74 -8.43
C ARG A 21 12.08 3.62 -7.74
N LYS A 22 13.35 3.87 -7.40
CA LYS A 22 14.22 2.88 -6.75
C LYS A 22 13.70 2.47 -5.37
N ALA A 23 13.09 3.38 -4.63
CA ALA A 23 12.47 3.08 -3.34
C ALA A 23 11.27 2.12 -3.51
N LEU A 24 10.39 2.38 -4.49
CA LEU A 24 9.23 1.53 -4.80
C LEU A 24 9.66 0.15 -5.33
N GLU A 25 10.64 0.12 -6.25
CA GLU A 25 11.26 -1.11 -6.74
C GLU A 25 11.85 -1.93 -5.59
N SER A 26 12.66 -1.30 -4.73
CA SER A 26 13.27 -1.95 -3.57
C SER A 26 12.21 -2.51 -2.61
N ALA A 27 11.17 -1.73 -2.31
CA ALA A 27 10.07 -2.15 -1.45
C ALA A 27 9.26 -3.31 -2.04
N SER A 28 9.10 -3.37 -3.37
CA SER A 28 8.37 -4.46 -4.05
C SER A 28 8.99 -5.85 -3.88
N ARG A 29 10.23 -5.93 -3.38
CA ARG A 29 10.89 -7.20 -3.01
C ARG A 29 10.23 -7.91 -1.83
N HIS A 30 9.34 -7.26 -1.09
CA HIS A 30 8.50 -7.90 -0.07
C HIS A 30 7.38 -8.75 -0.67
N PHE A 31 7.09 -8.59 -1.97
CA PHE A 31 6.10 -9.40 -2.68
C PHE A 31 6.74 -10.68 -3.23
N ASP A 32 5.91 -11.71 -3.41
CA ASP A 32 6.34 -13.00 -3.96
C ASP A 32 5.40 -13.50 -5.07
N GLY A 33 5.57 -14.76 -5.49
CA GLY A 33 4.74 -15.38 -6.53
C GLY A 33 3.30 -15.65 -6.09
N ASN A 34 3.00 -15.63 -4.79
CA ASN A 34 1.71 -16.03 -4.23
C ASN A 34 0.72 -14.87 -4.07
N ASP A 35 1.11 -13.63 -4.33
CA ASP A 35 0.32 -12.43 -4.01
C ASP A 35 -0.24 -11.61 -5.18
N ASN A 36 0.21 -11.82 -6.41
CA ASN A 36 -0.14 -10.99 -7.57
C ASN A 36 0.02 -9.46 -7.32
N LEU A 37 0.87 -9.10 -6.36
CA LEU A 37 1.32 -7.74 -6.10
C LEU A 37 2.62 -7.52 -6.88
N THR A 38 2.79 -6.30 -7.34
CA THR A 38 3.91 -5.89 -8.20
C THR A 38 4.41 -4.51 -7.81
N VAL A 39 5.56 -4.10 -8.35
CA VAL A 39 6.01 -2.71 -8.25
C VAL A 39 4.95 -1.73 -8.79
N ASN A 40 4.22 -2.09 -9.85
CA ASN A 40 3.15 -1.25 -10.39
C ASN A 40 1.96 -1.15 -9.42
N THR A 41 1.71 -2.16 -8.59
CA THR A 41 0.75 -2.02 -7.48
C THR A 41 1.20 -0.93 -6.50
N LEU A 42 2.48 -0.91 -6.11
CA LEU A 42 3.01 0.12 -5.21
C LEU A 42 3.03 1.52 -5.83
N GLU A 43 3.45 1.64 -7.09
CA GLU A 43 3.38 2.91 -7.83
C GLU A 43 1.96 3.45 -7.86
N THR A 44 0.99 2.58 -8.11
CA THR A 44 -0.42 2.99 -8.18
C THR A 44 -0.97 3.44 -6.83
N VAL A 45 -0.68 2.68 -5.77
CA VAL A 45 -1.08 3.05 -4.41
C VAL A 45 -0.43 4.38 -4.02
N TYR A 46 0.90 4.52 -4.19
CA TYR A 46 1.60 5.79 -3.97
C TYR A 46 0.94 6.92 -4.75
N ALA A 47 0.69 6.72 -6.04
CA ALA A 47 0.12 7.72 -6.91
C ALA A 47 -1.28 8.12 -6.43
N ARG A 48 -2.14 7.20 -6.03
CA ARG A 48 -3.45 7.57 -5.49
C ARG A 48 -3.37 8.28 -4.15
N GLU A 49 -2.56 7.80 -3.21
CA GLU A 49 -2.45 8.39 -1.87
C GLU A 49 -1.81 9.79 -1.88
N SER A 50 -0.94 10.07 -2.86
CA SER A 50 -0.24 11.35 -2.99
C SER A 50 -0.86 12.31 -4.03
N SER A 51 -2.03 11.99 -4.58
CA SER A 51 -2.63 12.71 -5.72
C SER A 51 -1.64 12.88 -6.87
N PHE A 52 -1.08 11.76 -7.31
CA PHE A 52 -0.10 11.62 -8.39
C PHE A 52 1.14 12.48 -8.14
N GLY A 53 1.71 12.35 -6.94
CA GLY A 53 2.92 13.06 -6.53
C GLY A 53 2.74 14.58 -6.49
N SER A 54 1.54 15.06 -6.20
CA SER A 54 1.26 16.49 -6.14
C SER A 54 2.07 17.13 -5.01
N PRO A 55 2.90 18.17 -5.28
CA PRO A 55 3.63 18.88 -4.23
C PRO A 55 2.72 19.48 -3.16
N ALA A 56 1.47 19.81 -3.51
CA ALA A 56 0.49 20.31 -2.56
C ALA A 56 0.06 19.25 -1.53
N MET A 57 0.16 17.96 -1.87
CA MET A 57 -0.19 16.83 -1.00
C MET A 57 1.02 16.21 -0.32
N LEU A 58 2.17 16.18 -0.99
CA LEU A 58 3.44 15.71 -0.42
C LEU A 58 3.84 16.64 0.74
N GLY A 59 3.79 16.12 1.97
CA GLY A 59 4.06 16.91 3.19
C GLY A 59 2.80 17.30 3.99
N LYS A 60 1.60 16.99 3.49
CA LYS A 60 0.35 17.24 4.24
C LYS A 60 -0.01 16.08 5.15
N ARG A 61 -0.72 16.45 6.22
CA ARG A 61 -1.40 15.54 7.14
C ARG A 61 -2.91 15.74 6.92
N GLY A 62 -3.64 14.66 6.71
CA GLY A 62 -5.10 14.68 6.66
C GLY A 62 -5.72 14.97 8.02
N SER A 63 -7.01 15.29 8.04
CA SER A 63 -7.79 15.59 9.26
C SER A 63 -7.81 14.42 10.26
N SER A 64 -7.66 13.19 9.79
CA SER A 64 -7.56 11.97 10.61
C SER A 64 -6.15 11.64 11.09
N GLY A 65 -5.17 12.52 10.80
CA GLY A 65 -3.75 12.30 11.12
C GLY A 65 -3.01 11.37 10.16
N ALA A 66 -3.68 10.88 9.10
CA ALA A 66 -3.06 10.23 7.95
C ALA A 66 -2.00 11.13 7.32
N ALA A 67 -0.85 10.59 6.91
CA ALA A 67 0.26 11.42 6.44
C ALA A 67 1.24 10.70 5.53
N GLY A 68 2.03 11.48 4.81
CA GLY A 68 3.15 10.98 4.03
C GLY A 68 2.75 10.40 2.68
N HIS A 69 3.69 9.69 2.06
CA HIS A 69 3.59 9.20 0.68
C HIS A 69 2.42 8.24 0.45
N PHE A 70 2.08 7.45 1.47
CA PHE A 70 1.04 6.42 1.44
C PHE A 70 -0.13 6.74 2.39
N GLN A 71 -0.23 7.99 2.87
CA GLN A 71 -1.29 8.45 3.78
C GLN A 71 -1.53 7.53 4.99
N PHE A 72 -0.47 6.97 5.58
CA PHE A 72 -0.61 6.09 6.72
C PHE A 72 -1.19 6.81 7.94
N ARG A 73 -2.18 6.18 8.57
CA ARG A 73 -2.57 6.52 9.94
C ARG A 73 -1.40 6.25 10.91
N PRO A 74 -1.25 7.04 11.99
CA PRO A 74 -0.13 6.90 12.92
C PRO A 74 0.01 5.49 13.53
N ASP A 75 -1.11 4.83 13.83
CA ASP A 75 -1.16 3.48 14.40
C ASP A 75 -0.70 2.42 13.40
N THR A 76 -1.16 2.49 12.15
CA THR A 76 -0.69 1.62 11.06
C THR A 76 0.80 1.82 10.80
N ALA A 77 1.25 3.07 10.71
CA ALA A 77 2.67 3.39 10.51
C ALA A 77 3.56 2.77 11.59
N LYS A 78 3.18 2.92 12.87
CA LYS A 78 3.90 2.30 14.00
C LYS A 78 3.86 0.78 13.97
N ARG A 79 2.73 0.17 13.59
CA ARG A 79 2.61 -1.29 13.44
C ARG A 79 3.62 -1.83 12.43
N TYR A 80 3.87 -1.09 11.35
CA TYR A 80 4.89 -1.40 10.36
C TYR A 80 6.26 -0.78 10.68
N GLY A 81 6.53 -0.42 11.93
CA GLY A 81 7.86 -0.05 12.41
C GLY A 81 8.34 1.34 11.98
N LEU A 82 7.45 2.23 11.53
CA LEU A 82 7.79 3.61 11.25
C LEU A 82 7.85 4.43 12.54
N ASN A 83 8.88 5.26 12.68
CA ASN A 83 8.93 6.31 13.68
C ASN A 83 7.95 7.42 13.32
N VAL A 84 7.02 7.71 14.22
CA VAL A 84 6.01 8.78 14.07
C VAL A 84 6.20 9.79 15.19
N LEU A 85 7.30 10.53 15.12
CA LEU A 85 7.67 11.56 16.09
C LEU A 85 7.54 12.95 15.45
N LYS A 86 7.35 13.99 16.27
CA LYS A 86 7.18 15.38 15.79
C LYS A 86 8.32 15.85 14.87
N ASN A 87 9.56 15.48 15.21
CA ASN A 87 10.77 15.90 14.48
C ASN A 87 11.35 14.80 13.58
N ASN A 88 10.74 13.62 13.57
CA ASN A 88 11.17 12.48 12.74
C ASN A 88 9.95 11.59 12.46
N ASP A 89 9.18 11.97 11.45
CA ASP A 89 8.01 11.23 10.99
C ASP A 89 8.34 10.52 9.68
N GLN A 90 8.74 9.26 9.79
CA GLN A 90 9.20 8.43 8.68
C GLN A 90 8.09 8.08 7.66
N ARG A 91 6.84 8.50 7.89
CA ARG A 91 5.81 8.46 6.85
C ARG A 91 6.13 9.36 5.66
N PHE A 92 6.91 10.42 5.88
CA PHE A 92 7.39 11.34 4.84
C PHE A 92 8.74 10.95 4.24
N ASP A 93 9.34 9.85 4.67
CA ASP A 93 10.54 9.30 4.06
C ASP A 93 10.13 8.19 3.10
N ILE A 94 10.46 8.36 1.81
CA ILE A 94 9.98 7.46 0.76
C ILE A 94 10.50 6.03 0.92
N ASP A 95 11.72 5.84 1.39
CA ASP A 95 12.32 4.51 1.54
C ASP A 95 11.61 3.73 2.65
N TYR A 96 11.44 4.35 3.82
CA TYR A 96 10.73 3.73 4.94
C TYR A 96 9.24 3.53 4.63
N ALA A 97 8.58 4.56 4.09
CA ALA A 97 7.15 4.50 3.81
C ALA A 97 6.82 3.46 2.74
N SER A 98 7.63 3.33 1.68
CA SER A 98 7.43 2.32 0.63
C SER A 98 7.60 0.90 1.19
N SER A 99 8.64 0.67 2.01
CA SER A 99 8.87 -0.63 2.63
C SER A 99 7.74 -1.02 3.60
N ALA A 100 7.19 -0.06 4.35
CA ALA A 100 6.01 -0.28 5.19
C ALA A 100 4.75 -0.57 4.36
N ALA A 101 4.53 0.15 3.25
CA ALA A 101 3.38 -0.07 2.36
C ALA A 101 3.40 -1.45 1.70
N ALA A 102 4.56 -1.89 1.22
CA ALA A 102 4.72 -3.21 0.64
C ALA A 102 4.40 -4.32 1.65
N ARG A 103 4.96 -4.24 2.87
CA ARG A 103 4.64 -5.20 3.93
C ARG A 103 3.16 -5.17 4.33
N TYR A 104 2.54 -3.99 4.39
CA TYR A 104 1.13 -3.90 4.70
C TYR A 104 0.25 -4.54 3.62
N LEU A 105 0.48 -4.25 2.35
CA LEU A 105 -0.26 -4.88 1.25
C LEU A 105 -0.07 -6.40 1.24
N LYS A 106 1.15 -6.89 1.54
CA LYS A 106 1.45 -8.31 1.67
C LYS A 106 0.68 -8.96 2.83
N ASP A 107 0.62 -8.32 3.98
CA ASP A 107 -0.12 -8.81 5.14
C ASP A 107 -1.62 -8.82 4.87
N LEU A 108 -2.17 -7.77 4.25
CA LEU A 108 -3.57 -7.75 3.81
C LEU A 108 -3.87 -8.92 2.86
N HIS A 109 -3.01 -9.16 1.88
CA HIS A 109 -3.16 -10.31 0.98
C HIS A 109 -3.21 -11.63 1.75
N THR A 110 -2.31 -11.79 2.73
CA THR A 110 -2.29 -12.96 3.61
C THR A 110 -3.57 -13.07 4.44
N PHE A 111 -4.04 -11.99 5.04
CA PHE A 111 -5.24 -11.94 5.87
C PHE A 111 -6.49 -12.35 5.10
N PHE A 112 -6.60 -11.98 3.82
CA PHE A 112 -7.71 -12.36 2.96
C PHE A 112 -7.50 -13.66 2.18
N SER A 113 -6.35 -14.34 2.34
CA SER A 113 -6.10 -15.64 1.68
C SER A 113 -6.81 -16.83 2.33
N LYS A 114 -7.15 -16.70 3.61
CA LYS A 114 -7.81 -17.69 4.46
C LYS A 114 -8.51 -16.96 5.60
N ASP A 115 -9.38 -17.67 6.32
CA ASP A 115 -9.99 -17.14 7.53
C ASP A 115 -8.89 -16.78 8.55
N THR A 116 -8.75 -15.48 8.80
CA THR A 116 -7.71 -14.91 9.65
C THR A 116 -8.36 -14.06 10.73
N THR A 117 -7.94 -14.25 11.98
CA THR A 117 -8.36 -13.37 13.08
C THR A 117 -7.47 -12.14 13.05
N LEU A 118 -8.08 -10.97 12.80
CA LEU A 118 -7.41 -9.68 12.83
C LEU A 118 -7.16 -9.24 14.28
N ILE A 119 -6.34 -8.21 14.47
CA ILE A 119 -6.12 -7.61 15.79
C ILE A 119 -7.47 -7.23 16.41
N GLY A 120 -7.76 -7.80 17.59
CA GLY A 120 -9.09 -7.79 18.20
C GLY A 120 -9.82 -9.13 18.02
N THR A 121 -11.06 -9.10 17.53
CA THR A 121 -11.93 -10.29 17.41
C THR A 121 -12.56 -10.47 16.02
N THR A 122 -12.32 -9.57 15.08
CA THR A 122 -12.93 -9.65 13.74
C THR A 122 -12.17 -10.65 12.87
N LYS A 123 -12.89 -11.52 12.17
CA LYS A 123 -12.31 -12.53 11.28
C LYS A 123 -12.60 -12.22 9.81
N THR A 124 -11.58 -12.24 8.97
CA THR A 124 -11.75 -12.25 7.51
C THR A 124 -12.44 -13.55 7.08
N ILE A 125 -13.02 -13.53 5.88
CA ILE A 125 -13.41 -14.75 5.15
C ILE A 125 -12.39 -14.93 4.03
N GLY A 126 -11.80 -16.12 3.93
CA GLY A 126 -10.79 -16.43 2.91
C GLY A 126 -11.33 -16.31 1.47
N ILE A 127 -10.57 -15.67 0.60
CA ILE A 127 -10.94 -15.40 -0.80
C ILE A 127 -10.04 -16.22 -1.71
N LYS A 128 -10.63 -17.19 -2.41
CA LYS A 128 -9.88 -18.13 -3.26
C LYS A 128 -9.38 -17.48 -4.55
N ASN A 129 -10.22 -16.68 -5.22
CA ASN A 129 -9.86 -16.02 -6.46
C ASN A 129 -8.87 -14.87 -6.19
N LEU A 130 -7.69 -14.90 -6.84
CA LEU A 130 -6.64 -13.90 -6.62
C LEU A 130 -7.02 -12.49 -7.10
N SER A 131 -7.79 -12.38 -8.18
CA SER A 131 -8.27 -11.09 -8.69
C SER A 131 -9.27 -10.46 -7.73
N GLU A 132 -10.23 -11.25 -7.21
CA GLU A 132 -11.12 -10.79 -6.15
C GLU A 132 -10.33 -10.43 -4.90
N ARG A 133 -9.41 -11.29 -4.44
CA ARG A 133 -8.62 -11.01 -3.24
C ARG A 133 -7.87 -9.69 -3.33
N LYS A 134 -7.30 -9.36 -4.50
CA LYS A 134 -6.64 -8.06 -4.73
C LYS A 134 -7.60 -6.88 -4.51
N LYS A 135 -8.87 -6.98 -4.91
CA LYS A 135 -9.89 -5.95 -4.63
C LYS A 135 -10.07 -5.73 -3.12
N PHE A 136 -10.10 -6.81 -2.34
CA PHE A 136 -10.22 -6.73 -0.88
C PHE A 136 -8.96 -6.16 -0.23
N VAL A 137 -7.76 -6.48 -0.74
CA VAL A 137 -6.50 -5.86 -0.31
C VAL A 137 -6.55 -4.35 -0.53
N LEU A 138 -6.95 -3.90 -1.72
CA LEU A 138 -7.05 -2.47 -2.04
C LEU A 138 -8.13 -1.76 -1.20
N GLY A 139 -9.30 -2.40 -1.05
CA GLY A 139 -10.37 -1.88 -0.20
C GLY A 139 -9.96 -1.79 1.27
N ALA A 140 -9.21 -2.77 1.79
CA ALA A 140 -8.71 -2.77 3.16
C ALA A 140 -7.58 -1.77 3.38
N PHE A 141 -6.73 -1.55 2.38
CA PHE A 141 -5.71 -0.50 2.44
C PHE A 141 -6.37 0.87 2.62
N ASN A 142 -7.45 1.14 1.88
CA ASN A 142 -8.16 2.43 1.91
C ASN A 142 -9.13 2.59 3.09
N ALA A 143 -9.97 1.59 3.38
CA ALA A 143 -11.03 1.67 4.39
C ALA A 143 -10.72 0.94 5.71
N GLY A 144 -9.58 0.26 5.81
CA GLY A 144 -9.18 -0.55 6.96
C GLY A 144 -9.70 -1.99 6.89
N GLU A 145 -8.82 -2.94 7.22
CA GLU A 145 -9.07 -4.38 7.16
C GLU A 145 -10.23 -4.85 8.05
N GLY A 146 -10.42 -4.20 9.21
CA GLY A 146 -11.51 -4.51 10.12
C GLY A 146 -12.89 -4.17 9.56
N ASN A 147 -13.01 -3.05 8.82
CA ASN A 147 -14.27 -2.67 8.18
C ASN A 147 -14.61 -3.62 7.03
N ILE A 148 -13.62 -3.98 6.21
CA ILE A 148 -13.81 -4.95 5.13
C ILE A 148 -14.21 -6.33 5.67
N ALA A 149 -13.54 -6.82 6.72
CA ALA A 149 -13.87 -8.11 7.32
C ALA A 149 -15.28 -8.12 7.95
N LYS A 150 -15.71 -7.03 8.59
CA LYS A 150 -17.11 -6.89 9.05
C LYS A 150 -18.10 -6.89 7.89
N ALA A 151 -17.80 -6.18 6.81
CA ALA A 151 -18.64 -6.15 5.61
C ALA A 151 -18.77 -7.54 4.97
N GLN A 152 -17.69 -8.35 4.93
CA GLN A 152 -17.77 -9.76 4.51
C GLN A 152 -18.79 -10.55 5.32
N ARG A 153 -18.78 -10.40 6.66
CA ARG A 153 -19.69 -11.11 7.56
C ARG A 153 -21.13 -10.65 7.40
N LEU A 154 -21.36 -9.36 7.16
CA LEU A 154 -22.70 -8.82 6.88
C LEU A 154 -23.24 -9.32 5.53
N ALA A 155 -22.41 -9.33 4.48
CA ALA A 155 -22.78 -9.89 3.18
C ALA A 155 -23.16 -11.37 3.30
N GLN A 156 -22.36 -12.17 4.01
CA GLN A 156 -22.66 -13.58 4.29
C GLN A 156 -23.99 -13.74 5.02
N LYS A 157 -24.26 -12.93 6.06
CA LYS A 157 -25.52 -12.96 6.82
C LYS A 157 -26.73 -12.59 5.95
N ALA A 158 -26.53 -11.74 4.95
CA ALA A 158 -27.54 -11.36 3.97
C ALA A 158 -27.71 -12.36 2.82
N GLY A 159 -27.03 -13.53 2.87
CA GLY A 159 -27.09 -14.55 1.83
C GLY A 159 -26.32 -14.20 0.55
N LYS A 160 -25.46 -13.18 0.58
CA LYS A 160 -24.58 -12.79 -0.52
C LYS A 160 -23.24 -13.53 -0.41
N ASP A 161 -22.52 -13.63 -1.53
CA ASP A 161 -21.16 -14.21 -1.54
C ASP A 161 -20.13 -13.24 -0.92
N PRO A 162 -19.51 -13.56 0.23
CA PRO A 162 -18.54 -12.69 0.90
C PRO A 162 -17.14 -12.69 0.25
N GLN A 163 -16.93 -13.50 -0.79
CA GLN A 163 -15.69 -13.51 -1.58
C GLN A 163 -15.75 -12.62 -2.81
N LEU A 164 -16.92 -12.05 -3.14
CA LEU A 164 -17.11 -11.13 -4.26
C LEU A 164 -17.16 -9.69 -3.78
N TRP A 165 -16.25 -8.84 -4.27
CA TRP A 165 -16.19 -7.44 -3.85
C TRP A 165 -17.50 -6.70 -4.11
N ALA A 166 -18.14 -6.95 -5.26
CA ALA A 166 -19.40 -6.33 -5.65
C ALA A 166 -20.54 -6.58 -4.65
N HIS A 167 -20.50 -7.72 -3.93
CA HIS A 167 -21.46 -8.01 -2.88
C HIS A 167 -21.07 -7.37 -1.55
N VAL A 168 -19.78 -7.35 -1.22
CA VAL A 168 -19.28 -6.85 0.06
C VAL A 168 -19.32 -5.32 0.13
N GLU A 169 -19.10 -4.63 -0.98
CA GLU A 169 -19.08 -3.17 -1.01
C GLU A 169 -20.42 -2.51 -0.67
N GLU A 170 -21.53 -3.26 -0.82
CA GLU A 170 -22.87 -2.87 -0.40
C GLU A 170 -22.96 -2.67 1.14
N PHE A 171 -22.10 -3.35 1.91
CA PHE A 171 -22.18 -3.41 3.37
C PHE A 171 -21.13 -2.56 4.11
N LEU A 172 -20.30 -1.79 3.40
CA LEU A 172 -19.21 -1.01 4.03
C LEU A 172 -19.72 -0.02 5.09
N GLU A 173 -20.82 0.66 4.80
CA GLU A 173 -21.41 1.65 5.71
C GLU A 173 -22.00 0.96 6.95
N SER A 174 -22.76 -0.12 6.75
CA SER A 174 -23.29 -0.97 7.83
C SER A 174 -22.19 -1.63 8.66
N ALA A 175 -21.00 -1.82 8.09
CA ALA A 175 -19.82 -2.34 8.78
C ALA A 175 -19.09 -1.29 9.64
N GLY A 176 -19.53 -0.03 9.60
CA GLY A 176 -19.00 1.09 10.39
C GLY A 176 -18.08 2.03 9.62
N ALA A 177 -17.90 1.87 8.30
CA ALA A 177 -17.23 2.88 7.49
C ALA A 177 -18.15 4.11 7.34
N SER A 178 -17.57 5.32 7.38
CA SER A 178 -18.34 6.51 7.02
C SER A 178 -18.75 6.45 5.55
N LYS A 179 -19.84 7.14 5.17
CA LYS A 179 -20.27 7.24 3.78
C LYS A 179 -19.15 7.71 2.84
N THR A 180 -18.34 8.67 3.28
CA THR A 180 -17.16 9.15 2.54
C THR A 180 -16.16 8.03 2.34
N THR A 181 -15.73 7.36 3.41
CA THR A 181 -14.77 6.26 3.35
C THR A 181 -15.27 5.09 2.50
N ALA A 182 -16.56 4.75 2.59
CA ALA A 182 -17.15 3.69 1.77
C ALA A 182 -17.11 4.04 0.28
N ASN A 183 -17.47 5.28 -0.08
CA ASN A 183 -17.40 5.75 -1.46
C ASN A 183 -15.97 5.83 -1.99
N GLU A 184 -15.03 6.32 -1.18
CA GLU A 184 -13.61 6.36 -1.50
C GLU A 184 -13.09 4.95 -1.78
N ALA A 185 -13.40 3.96 -0.93
CA ALA A 185 -12.96 2.58 -1.12
C ALA A 185 -13.53 1.94 -2.38
N ARG A 186 -14.83 2.15 -2.67
CA ARG A 186 -15.46 1.69 -3.91
C ARG A 186 -14.75 2.25 -5.15
N GLN A 187 -14.49 3.56 -5.15
CA GLN A 187 -13.76 4.22 -6.24
C GLN A 187 -12.31 3.74 -6.33
N TYR A 188 -11.66 3.52 -5.18
CA TYR A 188 -10.28 3.06 -5.09
C TYR A 188 -10.12 1.68 -5.74
N VAL A 189 -10.97 0.73 -5.34
CA VAL A 189 -10.97 -0.64 -5.89
C VAL A 189 -11.30 -0.65 -7.38
N LYS A 190 -12.15 0.27 -7.85
CA LYS A 190 -12.48 0.43 -9.27
C LYS A 190 -11.30 0.99 -10.08
N ASN A 191 -10.62 2.03 -9.59
CA ASN A 191 -9.69 2.82 -10.38
C ASN A 191 -8.26 2.30 -10.32
N VAL A 192 -7.80 1.78 -9.18
CA VAL A 192 -6.41 1.32 -9.01
C VAL A 192 -6.00 0.26 -10.03
N PRO A 193 -6.80 -0.79 -10.35
CA PRO A 193 -6.42 -1.75 -11.38
C PRO A 193 -6.24 -1.14 -12.78
N LEU A 194 -6.95 -0.06 -13.09
CA LEU A 194 -6.83 0.66 -14.36
C LEU A 194 -5.50 1.41 -14.43
N TYR A 195 -5.17 2.15 -13.37
CA TYR A 195 -3.89 2.84 -13.27
C TYR A 195 -2.72 1.85 -13.22
N GLU A 196 -2.86 0.72 -12.53
CA GLU A 196 -1.83 -0.32 -12.48
C GLU A 196 -1.55 -0.89 -13.87
N SER A 197 -2.59 -1.10 -14.68
CA SER A 197 -2.43 -1.57 -16.07
C SER A 197 -1.72 -0.53 -16.95
N GLU A 198 -1.99 0.75 -16.71
CA GLU A 198 -1.31 1.85 -17.39
C GLU A 198 0.17 1.98 -16.95
N PHE A 199 0.45 1.88 -15.65
CA PHE A 199 1.81 1.82 -15.11
C PHE A 199 2.59 0.61 -15.63
N ALA A 200 1.97 -0.56 -15.70
CA ALA A 200 2.57 -1.75 -16.29
C ALA A 200 3.00 -1.51 -17.75
N SER A 201 2.30 -0.64 -18.48
CA SER A 201 2.64 -0.31 -19.87
C SER A 201 3.66 0.82 -20.00
N LYS A 202 3.65 1.79 -19.09
CA LYS A 202 4.39 3.06 -19.23
C LYS A 202 5.56 3.24 -18.27
N SER A 203 5.50 2.65 -17.08
CA SER A 203 6.53 2.86 -16.07
C SER A 203 7.85 2.22 -16.47
N PRO A 204 8.98 2.95 -16.32
CA PRO A 204 10.31 2.40 -16.51
C PRO A 204 10.77 1.51 -15.34
N ALA A 205 9.97 1.34 -14.29
CA ALA A 205 10.33 0.51 -13.14
C ALA A 205 10.62 -0.95 -13.54
N ASP A 206 11.60 -1.55 -12.88
CA ASP A 206 11.99 -2.96 -13.05
C ASP A 206 10.95 -3.92 -12.46
N LYS A 207 10.09 -4.43 -13.35
CA LYS A 207 8.98 -5.34 -13.00
C LYS A 207 9.45 -6.72 -12.54
N ASN A 208 10.71 -7.08 -12.80
CA ASN A 208 11.28 -8.36 -12.44
C ASN A 208 12.04 -8.31 -11.11
N ILE A 209 12.08 -7.15 -10.43
CA ILE A 209 12.91 -6.98 -9.24
C ILE A 209 12.54 -7.92 -8.08
N LYS A 210 11.26 -8.31 -7.96
CA LYS A 210 10.80 -9.28 -6.95
C LYS A 210 11.35 -10.70 -7.15
N GLN A 211 11.78 -11.04 -8.35
CA GLN A 211 12.36 -12.34 -8.69
C GLN A 211 13.88 -12.37 -8.49
N LYS A 212 14.50 -11.19 -8.37
CA LYS A 212 15.94 -11.07 -8.17
C LYS A 212 16.25 -11.34 -6.71
N GLU A 213 17.27 -12.17 -6.46
CA GLU A 213 17.76 -12.39 -5.09
C GLU A 213 18.00 -11.04 -4.38
N PRO A 214 17.79 -10.99 -3.05
CA PRO A 214 18.23 -9.83 -2.27
C PRO A 214 19.68 -9.57 -2.62
N ARG A 215 20.04 -8.30 -2.87
CA ARG A 215 21.47 -7.96 -2.92
C ARG A 215 22.05 -8.46 -1.61
N LYS A 216 22.97 -9.43 -1.65
CA LYS A 216 23.78 -9.82 -0.50
C LYS A 216 24.43 -8.52 -0.05
N GLY A 217 23.87 -7.88 0.98
CA GLY A 217 24.59 -6.83 1.67
C GLY A 217 25.91 -7.46 2.08
N ASN A 218 27.03 -6.79 1.82
CA ASN A 218 28.31 -7.19 2.39
C ASN A 218 28.02 -7.59 3.83
N ALA A 219 28.39 -8.82 4.20
CA ALA A 219 28.07 -9.41 5.49
C ALA A 219 28.20 -8.32 6.55
N ARG A 220 27.08 -7.93 7.16
CA ARG A 220 27.11 -6.96 8.25
C ARG A 220 28.02 -7.60 9.30
N CYS A 221 29.18 -7.01 9.49
CA CYS A 221 30.00 -7.25 10.67
C CYS A 221 29.07 -7.31 11.89
N THR A 222 29.29 -8.30 12.76
CA THR A 222 28.52 -8.44 13.99
C THR A 222 29.09 -7.58 15.11
N GLU A 223 30.30 -7.05 14.91
CA GLU A 223 30.99 -6.14 15.81
C GLU A 223 31.18 -4.78 15.12
N GLY A 224 30.91 -3.72 15.88
CA GLY A 224 30.87 -2.36 15.37
C GLY A 224 30.06 -1.44 16.25
N ARG A 225 30.03 -0.17 15.86
CA ARG A 225 29.34 0.90 16.59
C ARG A 225 28.38 1.65 15.69
N TRP A 226 27.25 2.03 16.28
CA TRP A 226 26.32 2.93 15.64
C TRP A 226 26.87 4.35 15.64
N ARG A 227 26.89 4.99 14.46
CA ARG A 227 27.13 6.42 14.32
C ARG A 227 26.00 7.09 13.57
N THR A 228 25.76 8.35 13.90
CA THR A 228 24.88 9.21 13.11
C THR A 228 25.73 9.97 12.11
N ILE A 229 25.49 9.75 10.82
CA ILE A 229 26.08 10.51 9.71
C ILE A 229 24.91 11.08 8.91
N ASP A 230 24.88 12.40 8.72
CA ASP A 230 23.81 13.11 7.99
C ASP A 230 22.41 12.68 8.43
N ASP A 231 22.18 12.68 9.75
CA ASP A 231 20.93 12.27 10.41
C ASP A 231 20.46 10.83 10.14
N ARG A 232 21.34 9.97 9.60
CA ARG A 232 21.09 8.53 9.42
C ARG A 232 21.92 7.74 10.43
N ARG A 233 21.28 6.80 11.13
CA ARG A 233 22.00 5.79 11.92
C ARG A 233 22.65 4.80 10.97
N VAL A 234 23.97 4.84 10.90
CA VAL A 234 24.81 3.92 10.16
C VAL A 234 25.53 3.02 11.17
N PHE A 235 25.47 1.70 10.99
CA PHE A 235 26.30 0.77 11.75
C PHE A 235 27.67 0.73 11.07
N ILE A 236 28.69 1.24 11.75
CA ILE A 236 30.08 1.23 11.26
C ILE A 236 30.75 0.01 11.89
N CYS A 237 31.22 -0.90 11.04
CA CYS A 237 32.09 -2.00 11.47
C CYS A 237 33.35 -1.41 12.11
N ASP A 238 33.75 -1.96 13.26
CA ASP A 238 35.06 -1.64 13.84
C ASP A 238 36.18 -2.31 13.03
#